data_AF-A0A979HLD7-F1
#
_entry.id   AF-A0A979HLD7-F1
#
_cell.length_a   1.000
_cell.length_b   1.000
_cell.length_c   1.000
_cell.angle_alpha   90.00
_cell.angle_beta   90.00
_cell.angle_gamma   90.00
#
_symmetry.space_group_name_H-M   'P 1'
#
loop_
_entity.id
_entity.type
_entity.pdbx_description
1 polymer ?
#
loop_
_entity_poly.entity_id
_entity_poly.type
_entity_poly.pdbx_seq_one_letter_code
_entity_poly.pdbx_strand_id
1 'polypeptide(L)'
;MAVAISNVVEFVGSSLNNESLESEYYLKAIADLALIPDIGFLDVQFFLFSRNHSAIINLIGLHYSIASLHVLPTEVSKALQAHRVAERVVCVNLVIRWFYGFRLPDEYECHRISLGELTVAEGAEFFAILNRGAVHTVFLLRISLVNVDK
;
A
#
# COMPACT_ATOMS: atom_id res chain seq x y z
N MET A 1 18.05 -4.21 11.64
CA MET A 1 16.92 -4.64 10.80
C MET A 1 15.58 -4.32 11.45
N ALA A 2 15.17 -5.05 12.48
CA ALA A 2 13.86 -4.90 13.13
C ALA A 2 13.53 -3.44 13.51
N VAL A 3 14.46 -2.74 14.18
CA VAL A 3 14.27 -1.33 14.58
C VAL A 3 14.03 -0.41 13.39
N ALA A 4 14.74 -0.61 12.27
CA ALA A 4 14.58 0.23 11.08
C ALA A 4 13.22 0.01 10.41
N ILE A 5 12.76 -1.24 10.32
CA ILE A 5 11.43 -1.55 9.80
C ILE A 5 10.34 -1.02 10.75
N SER A 6 10.54 -1.16 12.07
CA SER A 6 9.63 -0.60 13.08
C SER A 6 9.51 0.92 12.95
N ASN A 7 10.59 1.63 12.66
CA ASN A 7 10.52 3.08 12.43
C ASN A 7 9.65 3.43 11.22
N VAL A 8 9.71 2.64 10.13
CA VAL A 8 8.82 2.84 8.97
C VAL A 8 7.37 2.53 9.33
N VAL A 9 7.12 1.46 10.09
CA VAL A 9 5.80 1.10 10.60
C VAL A 9 5.20 2.21 11.48
N GLU A 10 6.00 2.76 12.41
CA GLU A 10 5.60 3.88 13.26
C GLU A 10 5.37 5.16 12.46
N PHE A 11 6.25 5.46 11.50
CA PHE A 11 6.08 6.57 10.59
C PHE A 11 4.75 6.49 9.84
N VAL A 12 4.46 5.34 9.23
CA VAL A 12 3.19 5.09 8.53
C VAL A 12 2.02 5.23 9.50
N GLY A 13 2.10 4.62 10.69
CA GLY A 13 1.06 4.69 11.71
C GLY A 13 0.75 6.12 12.16
N SER A 14 1.78 6.94 12.37
CA SER A 14 1.66 8.36 12.74
C SER A 14 1.17 9.25 11.58
N SER A 15 1.37 8.80 10.34
CA SER A 15 0.94 9.52 9.12
C SER A 15 -0.49 9.16 8.69
N LEU A 16 -1.16 8.25 9.40
CA LEU A 16 -2.56 7.93 9.14
C LEU A 16 -3.47 9.06 9.61
N ASN A 17 -4.33 9.52 8.72
CA ASN A 17 -5.39 10.48 9.02
C ASN A 17 -6.75 9.83 8.75
N ASN A 18 -7.59 9.64 9.77
CA ASN A 18 -8.85 8.92 9.67
C ASN A 18 -8.71 7.57 8.93
N GLU A 19 -7.82 6.70 9.41
CA GLU A 19 -7.59 5.34 8.86
C GLU A 19 -7.13 5.31 7.39
N SER A 20 -6.52 6.39 6.93
CA SER A 20 -6.07 6.49 5.56
C SER A 20 -4.72 7.19 5.43
N LEU A 21 -4.00 6.85 4.37
CA LEU A 21 -2.66 7.31 4.08
C LEU A 21 -2.63 8.00 2.72
N GLU A 22 -2.02 9.17 2.65
CA GLU A 22 -1.77 9.83 1.36
C GLU A 22 -0.66 9.12 0.59
N SER A 23 -0.75 9.15 -0.74
CA SER A 23 0.23 8.48 -1.60
C SER A 23 1.67 8.92 -1.43
N GLU A 24 1.91 10.17 -1.04
CA GLU A 24 3.26 10.68 -0.78
C GLU A 24 3.92 9.93 0.39
N TYR A 25 3.18 9.76 1.50
CA TYR A 25 3.66 9.01 2.65
C TYR A 25 3.77 7.52 2.37
N TYR A 26 2.85 6.97 1.57
CA TYR A 26 2.91 5.58 1.12
C TYR A 26 4.17 5.29 0.29
N LEU A 27 4.43 6.11 -0.74
CA LEU A 27 5.62 5.96 -1.60
C LEU A 27 6.90 6.23 -0.84
N LYS A 28 6.89 7.20 0.08
CA LYS A 28 8.02 7.45 0.98
C LYS A 28 8.33 6.23 1.84
N ALA A 29 7.34 5.55 2.41
CA ALA A 29 7.58 4.36 3.21
C ALA A 29 8.24 3.23 2.40
N ILE A 30 7.85 3.05 1.13
CA ILE A 30 8.49 2.07 0.24
C ILE A 30 9.93 2.47 -0.08
N ALA A 31 10.16 3.75 -0.36
CA ALA A 31 11.51 4.27 -0.60
C ALA A 31 12.40 4.12 0.65
N ASP A 32 11.88 4.42 1.83
CA ASP A 32 12.58 4.27 3.11
C ASP A 32 12.94 2.80 3.38
N LEU A 33 12.05 1.85 3.07
CA LEU A 33 12.37 0.41 3.13
C LEU A 33 13.49 0.03 2.15
N ALA A 34 13.48 0.56 0.93
CA ALA A 34 14.51 0.29 -0.07
C ALA A 34 15.90 0.87 0.29
N LEU A 35 15.94 1.88 1.15
CA LEU A 35 17.19 2.46 1.67
C LEU A 35 17.80 1.64 2.80
N ILE A 36 17.05 0.72 3.43
CA ILE A 36 17.58 -0.13 4.50
C ILE A 36 18.38 -1.27 3.85
N PRO A 37 19.70 -1.36 4.10
CA PRO A 37 20.53 -2.41 3.53
C PRO A 37 20.10 -3.78 4.05
N ASP A 38 20.21 -4.79 3.17
CA ASP A 38 19.98 -6.21 3.47
C ASP A 38 18.57 -6.60 3.93
N ILE A 39 17.54 -5.76 3.71
CA ILE A 39 16.15 -6.22 3.89
C ILE A 39 15.84 -7.29 2.84
N GLY A 40 15.49 -8.49 3.31
CA GLY A 40 15.02 -9.58 2.48
C GLY A 40 13.51 -9.80 2.56
N PHE A 41 13.03 -10.74 1.75
CA PHE A 41 11.61 -11.11 1.76
C PHE A 41 11.18 -11.77 3.08
N LEU A 42 12.08 -12.50 3.75
CA LEU A 42 11.82 -13.08 5.07
C LEU A 42 11.53 -12.00 6.13
N ASP A 43 12.26 -10.89 6.10
CA ASP A 43 12.00 -9.75 6.99
C ASP A 43 10.63 -9.15 6.71
N VAL A 44 10.26 -9.00 5.44
CA VAL A 44 8.93 -8.51 5.05
C VAL A 44 7.82 -9.44 5.56
N GLN A 45 7.98 -10.75 5.43
CA GLN A 45 7.00 -11.71 5.97
C GLN A 45 6.86 -11.58 7.48
N PHE A 46 7.98 -11.47 8.19
CA PHE A 46 7.96 -11.44 9.66
C PHE A 46 7.43 -10.12 10.22
N PHE A 47 7.87 -8.99 9.65
CA PHE A 47 7.60 -7.66 10.18
C PHE A 47 6.42 -6.96 9.51
N LEU A 48 6.18 -7.15 8.21
CA LEU A 48 5.15 -6.40 7.49
C LEU A 48 3.89 -7.20 7.19
N PHE A 49 3.93 -8.55 7.19
CA PHE A 49 2.73 -9.39 7.04
C PHE A 49 2.13 -9.83 8.38
N SER A 50 2.48 -9.17 9.49
CA SER A 50 1.85 -9.45 10.78
C SER A 50 0.38 -9.02 10.79
N ARG A 51 -0.49 -9.86 11.38
CA ARG A 51 -1.91 -9.50 11.58
C ARG A 51 -2.11 -8.32 12.52
N ASN A 52 -1.12 -8.02 13.35
CA ASN A 52 -1.19 -6.90 14.29
C ASN A 52 -1.01 -5.55 13.57
N HIS A 53 -0.54 -5.55 12.33
CA HIS A 53 -0.44 -4.34 11.51
C HIS A 53 -1.72 -4.05 10.74
N SER A 54 -1.85 -2.83 10.24
CA SER A 54 -2.96 -2.41 9.39
C SER A 54 -2.85 -3.01 7.99
N ALA A 55 -3.96 -3.07 7.25
CA ALA A 55 -3.92 -3.54 5.86
C ALA A 55 -3.04 -2.65 4.96
N ILE A 56 -2.87 -1.37 5.30
CA ILE A 56 -1.96 -0.45 4.60
C ILE A 56 -0.50 -0.86 4.78
N ILE A 57 -0.10 -1.27 5.99
CA ILE A 57 1.27 -1.75 6.22
C ILE A 57 1.52 -3.06 5.46
N ASN A 58 0.54 -3.97 5.46
CA ASN A 58 0.62 -5.20 4.69
C ASN A 58 0.71 -4.92 3.18
N LEU A 59 -0.02 -3.91 2.69
CA LEU A 59 0.06 -3.42 1.30
C LEU A 59 1.45 -2.87 0.97
N ILE A 60 2.06 -2.09 1.88
CA ILE A 60 3.44 -1.60 1.73
C ILE A 60 4.41 -2.77 1.60
N GLY A 61 4.29 -3.78 2.47
CA GLY A 61 5.11 -5.00 2.40
C GLY A 61 4.93 -5.77 1.09
N LEU A 62 3.70 -5.91 0.59
CA LEU A 62 3.41 -6.56 -0.68
C LEU A 62 4.01 -5.77 -1.85
N HIS A 63 3.84 -4.45 -1.86
CA HIS A 63 4.37 -3.61 -2.94
C HIS A 63 5.90 -3.61 -2.93
N TYR A 64 6.53 -3.43 -1.78
CA TYR A 64 7.98 -3.49 -1.64
C TYR A 64 8.54 -4.86 -2.08
N SER A 65 7.88 -5.97 -1.73
CA SER A 65 8.31 -7.31 -2.15
C SER A 65 8.35 -7.49 -3.67
N ILE A 66 7.34 -6.98 -4.37
CA ILE A 66 7.21 -7.15 -5.82
C ILE A 66 8.09 -6.14 -6.56
N ALA A 67 8.01 -4.85 -6.18
CA ALA A 67 8.66 -3.77 -6.90
C ALA A 67 10.15 -3.64 -6.58
N SER A 68 10.55 -3.79 -5.32
CA SER A 68 11.93 -3.54 -4.88
C SER A 68 12.74 -4.83 -4.71
N LEU A 69 12.13 -5.89 -4.17
CA LEU A 69 12.81 -7.18 -3.99
C LEU A 69 12.65 -8.14 -5.18
N HIS A 70 11.82 -7.79 -6.17
CA HIS A 70 11.53 -8.60 -7.35
C HIS A 70 11.05 -10.03 -7.03
N VAL A 71 10.34 -10.21 -5.91
CA VAL A 71 9.73 -11.48 -5.54
C VAL A 71 8.54 -11.75 -6.47
N LEU A 72 8.41 -13.00 -6.94
CA LEU A 72 7.28 -13.39 -7.77
C LEU A 72 5.95 -13.14 -7.04
N PRO A 73 4.94 -12.54 -7.69
CA PRO A 73 3.63 -12.31 -7.08
C PRO A 73 3.00 -13.57 -6.49
N THR A 74 3.23 -14.74 -7.09
CA THR A 74 2.76 -16.04 -6.58
C THR A 74 3.34 -16.40 -5.22
N GLU A 75 4.62 -16.07 -4.98
CA GLU A 75 5.28 -16.33 -3.69
C GLU A 75 4.82 -15.32 -2.63
N VAL A 76 4.61 -14.06 -3.02
CA VAL A 76 3.99 -13.04 -2.15
C VAL A 76 2.57 -13.44 -1.76
N SER A 77 1.78 -13.96 -2.70
CA SER A 77 0.43 -14.48 -2.43
C SER A 77 0.44 -15.60 -1.39
N LYS A 78 1.33 -16.58 -1.53
CA LYS A 78 1.47 -17.68 -0.56
C LYS A 78 1.82 -17.14 0.83
N ALA A 79 2.72 -16.17 0.90
CA ALA A 79 3.09 -15.54 2.16
C ALA A 79 1.91 -14.82 2.81
N LEU A 80 1.15 -14.03 2.04
CA LEU A 80 -0.06 -13.37 2.55
C LEU A 80 -1.12 -14.37 3.05
N GLN A 81 -1.28 -15.50 2.37
CA GLN A 81 -2.18 -16.58 2.78
C GLN A 81 -1.70 -17.26 4.07
N ALA A 82 -0.41 -17.59 4.16
CA ALA A 82 0.19 -18.19 5.36
C ALA A 82 -0.01 -17.29 6.59
N HIS A 83 0.12 -15.98 6.41
CA HIS A 83 -0.11 -14.99 7.46
C HIS A 83 -1.60 -14.64 7.66
N ARG A 84 -2.52 -15.20 6.86
CA ARG A 84 -3.97 -14.88 6.79
C ARG A 84 -4.26 -13.37 6.74
N VAL A 85 -3.54 -12.70 5.85
CA VAL A 85 -3.75 -11.28 5.54
C VAL A 85 -4.18 -11.05 4.09
N ALA A 86 -4.23 -12.10 3.26
CA ALA A 86 -4.62 -12.02 1.85
C ALA A 86 -6.03 -11.43 1.63
N GLU A 87 -6.99 -11.76 2.51
CA GLU A 87 -8.39 -11.30 2.41
C GLU A 87 -8.58 -9.84 2.85
N ARG A 88 -7.54 -9.19 3.37
CA ARG A 88 -7.65 -7.78 3.80
C ARG A 88 -7.87 -6.89 2.58
N VAL A 89 -8.86 -6.03 2.68
CA VAL A 89 -9.23 -5.11 1.60
C VAL A 89 -8.73 -3.72 1.91
N VAL A 90 -8.19 -3.08 0.89
CA VAL A 90 -7.81 -1.67 0.92
C VAL A 90 -8.62 -0.94 -0.14
N CYS A 91 -9.11 0.27 0.16
CA CYS A 91 -9.63 1.14 -0.89
C CYS A 91 -8.58 2.15 -1.32
N VAL A 92 -8.37 2.21 -2.62
CA VAL A 92 -7.58 3.22 -3.30
C VAL A 92 -8.55 4.27 -3.84
N ASN A 93 -8.50 5.45 -3.24
CA ASN A 93 -9.37 6.57 -3.60
C ASN A 93 -8.59 7.53 -4.49
N LEU A 94 -9.11 7.77 -5.69
CA LEU A 94 -8.65 8.87 -6.53
C LEU A 94 -9.59 10.05 -6.32
N VAL A 95 -9.05 11.12 -5.73
CA VAL A 95 -9.77 12.38 -5.56
C VAL A 95 -9.29 13.34 -6.63
N ILE A 96 -10.19 13.71 -7.54
CA ILE A 96 -9.90 14.67 -8.62
C ILE A 96 -10.15 16.09 -8.09
N ARG A 97 -9.08 16.84 -7.83
CA ARG A 97 -9.13 18.18 -7.24
C ARG A 97 -9.14 19.31 -8.27
N TRP A 98 -8.55 19.13 -9.46
CA TRP A 98 -8.37 20.21 -10.46
C TRP A 98 -8.26 19.74 -11.92
N PHE A 99 -9.29 19.88 -12.77
CA PHE A 99 -9.13 19.61 -14.21
C PHE A 99 -9.21 20.93 -15.00
N TYR A 100 -8.21 21.23 -15.84
CA TYR A 100 -8.17 22.45 -16.68
C TYR A 100 -8.44 23.78 -15.94
N GLY A 101 -7.95 23.94 -14.70
CA GLY A 101 -8.13 25.18 -13.93
C GLY A 101 -9.51 25.36 -13.30
N PHE A 102 -10.41 24.40 -13.45
CA PHE A 102 -11.69 24.35 -12.75
C PHE A 102 -11.63 23.37 -11.59
N ARG A 103 -12.20 23.76 -10.45
CA ARG A 103 -12.46 22.85 -9.34
C ARG A 103 -13.66 21.98 -9.74
N LEU A 104 -13.42 20.72 -10.06
CA LEU A 104 -14.52 19.77 -10.23
C LEU A 104 -15.18 19.52 -8.86
N PRO A 105 -16.47 19.15 -8.83
CA PRO A 105 -17.01 18.43 -7.67
C PRO A 105 -16.04 17.30 -7.32
N ASP A 106 -15.86 16.98 -6.04
CA ASP A 106 -14.99 15.86 -5.63
C ASP A 106 -15.56 14.54 -6.19
N GLU A 107 -15.30 14.23 -7.46
CA GLU A 107 -15.59 12.96 -8.08
C GLU A 107 -14.63 11.95 -7.45
N TYR A 108 -15.25 10.98 -6.80
CA TYR A 108 -14.58 10.02 -5.96
C TYR A 108 -14.65 8.66 -6.64
N GLU A 109 -13.55 8.22 -7.22
CA GLU A 109 -13.40 6.84 -7.65
C GLU A 109 -12.70 6.04 -6.55
N CYS A 110 -13.46 5.18 -5.85
CA CYS A 110 -12.92 4.23 -4.89
C CYS A 110 -12.82 2.86 -5.53
N HIS A 111 -11.58 2.42 -5.67
CA HIS A 111 -11.24 1.10 -6.15
C HIS A 111 -10.89 0.22 -4.96
N ARG A 112 -11.79 -0.72 -4.64
CA ARG A 112 -11.58 -1.70 -3.56
C ARG A 112 -10.88 -2.93 -4.12
N ILE A 113 -9.83 -3.37 -3.46
CA ILE A 113 -9.10 -4.57 -3.86
C ILE A 113 -8.57 -5.32 -2.64
N SER A 114 -8.61 -6.65 -2.69
CA SER A 114 -7.98 -7.48 -1.66
C SER A 114 -6.47 -7.60 -1.89
N LEU A 115 -5.70 -7.82 -0.82
CA LEU A 115 -4.24 -8.03 -0.95
C LEU A 115 -3.92 -9.27 -1.80
N GLY A 116 -4.78 -10.29 -1.78
CA GLY A 116 -4.66 -11.46 -2.63
C GLY A 116 -4.87 -11.14 -4.12
N GLU A 117 -5.90 -10.38 -4.46
CA GLU A 117 -6.20 -9.96 -5.85
C GLU A 117 -5.07 -9.14 -6.47
N LEU A 118 -4.37 -8.34 -5.67
CA LEU A 118 -3.20 -7.57 -6.13
C LEU A 118 -2.06 -8.45 -6.65
N THR A 119 -2.01 -9.73 -6.28
CA THR A 119 -0.99 -10.67 -6.77
C THR A 119 -1.35 -11.34 -8.09
N VAL A 120 -2.58 -11.15 -8.59
CA VAL A 120 -3.09 -11.66 -9.87
C VAL A 120 -2.87 -10.61 -10.97
N ALA A 121 -3.06 -10.99 -12.25
CA ALA A 121 -2.86 -10.10 -13.41
C ALA A 121 -3.62 -8.77 -13.33
N GLU A 122 -4.80 -8.75 -12.71
CA GLU A 122 -5.62 -7.55 -12.48
C GLU A 122 -4.94 -6.54 -11.51
N GLY A 123 -4.04 -7.01 -10.65
CA GLY A 123 -3.26 -6.16 -9.75
C GLY A 123 -2.23 -5.26 -10.46
N ALA A 124 -1.87 -5.55 -11.71
CA ALA A 124 -0.88 -4.78 -12.45
C ALA A 124 -1.33 -3.32 -12.71
N GLU A 125 -2.62 -3.11 -13.00
CA GLU A 125 -3.19 -1.78 -13.18
C GLU A 125 -3.18 -0.99 -11.87
N PHE A 126 -3.53 -1.64 -10.76
CA PHE A 126 -3.45 -1.04 -9.42
C PHE A 126 -2.03 -0.66 -9.03
N PHE A 127 -1.03 -1.51 -9.32
CA PHE A 127 0.36 -1.16 -9.11
C PHE A 127 0.79 0.02 -9.97
N ALA A 128 0.31 0.14 -11.21
CA ALA A 128 0.58 1.30 -12.03
C ALA A 128 0.01 2.59 -11.43
N ILE A 129 -1.19 2.53 -10.83
CA ILE A 129 -1.82 3.65 -10.10
C ILE A 129 -1.02 4.00 -8.83
N LEU A 130 -0.69 3.00 -8.02
CA LEU A 130 0.07 3.18 -6.77
C LEU A 130 1.47 3.75 -7.02
N ASN A 131 2.19 3.23 -8.03
CA ASN A 131 3.52 3.72 -8.41
C ASN A 131 3.49 5.12 -9.01
N ARG A 132 2.42 5.47 -9.72
CA ARG A 132 2.22 6.81 -10.26
C ARG A 132 2.01 7.86 -9.16
N GLY A 133 1.44 7.46 -8.02
CA GLY A 133 1.16 8.37 -6.91
C GLY A 133 0.22 9.51 -7.32
N ALA A 134 0.47 10.71 -6.78
CA ALA A 134 -0.22 11.93 -7.19
C ALA A 134 0.28 12.41 -8.57
N VAL A 135 -0.36 11.95 -9.64
CA VAL A 135 -0.02 12.41 -10.99
C VAL A 135 -0.57 13.82 -11.20
N HIS A 136 0.34 14.76 -11.45
CA HIS A 136 0.05 16.11 -11.95
C HIS A 136 -0.84 17.00 -11.07
N THR A 137 -0.65 17.16 -9.75
CA THR A 137 -1.38 18.19 -8.92
C THR A 137 -2.93 18.16 -8.94
N VAL A 138 -3.53 17.31 -9.78
CA VAL A 138 -4.94 17.19 -10.08
C VAL A 138 -5.54 16.04 -9.29
N PHE A 139 -4.78 14.98 -9.02
CA PHE A 139 -5.27 13.76 -8.40
C PHE A 139 -4.59 13.53 -7.05
N LEU A 140 -5.38 13.40 -5.97
CA LEU A 140 -4.91 12.95 -4.67
C LEU A 140 -5.25 11.47 -4.52
N LEU A 141 -4.22 10.64 -4.45
CA LEU A 141 -4.36 9.21 -4.18
C LEU A 141 -4.33 8.98 -2.66
N ARG A 142 -5.44 8.47 -2.13
CA ARG A 142 -5.64 8.21 -0.70
C ARG A 142 -5.97 6.74 -0.48
N ILE A 143 -5.18 6.08 0.34
CA ILE A 143 -5.31 4.66 0.64
C ILE A 143 -6.03 4.53 1.97
N SER A 144 -7.26 4.02 2.00
CA SER A 144 -8.05 3.86 3.22
C SER A 144 -8.21 2.39 3.59
N LEU A 145 -8.20 2.11 4.89
CA LEU A 145 -8.62 0.82 5.41
C LEU A 145 -10.12 0.65 5.14
N VAL A 146 -10.49 -0.53 4.64
CA VAL A 146 -11.91 -0.93 4.64
C VAL A 146 -12.14 -1.68 5.94
N ASN A 147 -12.71 -0.99 6.94
CA ASN A 147 -13.33 -1.69 8.05
C ASN A 147 -14.53 -2.43 7.48
N VAL A 148 -14.40 -3.75 7.36
CA VAL A 148 -15.57 -4.63 7.25
C VAL A 148 -16.18 -4.66 8.65
N ASP A 149 -16.91 -3.61 9.00
CA ASP A 149 -17.78 -3.62 10.16
C ASP A 149 -18.99 -4.51 9.83
N LYS A 150 -18.96 -5.71 10.44
CA LYS A 150 -20.01 -6.73 10.62
C LYS A 150 -20.33 -7.67 9.46
#